data_AF-T0M8S0-F1
#
_entry.id   AF-T0M8S0-F1
#
_cell.length_a   1.000
_cell.length_b   1.000
_cell.length_c   1.000
_cell.angle_alpha   90.00
_cell.angle_beta   90.00
_cell.angle_gamma   90.00
#
_symmetry.space_group_name_H-M   'P 1'
#
loop_
_entity.id
_entity.type
_entity.pdbx_description
1 polymer ?
#
loop_
_entity_poly.entity_id
_entity_poly.type
_entity_poly.pdbx_seq_one_letter_code
_entity_poly.pdbx_strand_id
1 'polypeptide(L)'
;MYNGTNYTGFNLTTSSFMGEINMSNLQDLYALDDGPTSVTIQLNAVLDNVALFGNSSYAFWTQNVMFYSARTHTLEFLDNLWNFSSPSFTLTQNSLYSYNGTPVAPVYYYDVGPNFTVTYPFQVKMFLNATVIGGRSTVFYNYSLTDNGITRSGSYDEIQFNSTPSSNTSYVAPRPTYLISGNTLTPDGYIPYDAEIMIGGPGGGSTANVYAINATMQLQYLNNSAYQSVPSAFDVGSETGETSQGVAVSWTQNHVAHLTAGPSYVYGMWNASSVSTMITYSGMVDPSNSFVFVSPGSSFNNTTAAWAPIGMNGNYHFTLPAGSYSAVAMLSDHNPMYFTPGSGDVSLALNSSQGLYTPLYAMSVQQLQNISTESSGTYTIYNNYSPGINPLFGELNDYLFPAFVGVMIADLNVPITIQNMPYLTVTFQGL
;
A
#
# COMPACT_ATOMS: atom_id res chain seq x y z
N MET A 1 17.76 -0.28 12.55
CA MET A 1 16.79 -0.04 13.66
C MET A 1 17.37 0.97 14.64
N TYR A 2 16.54 1.60 15.48
CA TYR A 2 16.91 2.75 16.34
C TYR A 2 17.06 2.34 17.81
N ASN A 3 18.13 2.81 18.46
CA ASN A 3 18.27 2.77 19.92
C ASN A 3 18.52 4.19 20.46
N GLY A 4 17.50 5.04 20.38
CA GLY A 4 17.40 6.29 21.13
C GLY A 4 18.29 7.45 20.67
N THR A 5 19.38 7.23 19.93
CA THR A 5 20.22 8.33 19.37
C THR A 5 20.98 7.99 18.08
N ASN A 6 21.10 6.71 17.69
CA ASN A 6 21.75 6.29 16.44
C ASN A 6 21.00 5.11 15.81
N TYR A 7 20.91 5.09 14.48
CA TYR A 7 20.52 3.90 13.74
C TYR A 7 21.68 2.91 13.75
N THR A 8 21.53 1.80 14.46
CA THR A 8 22.45 0.66 14.34
C THR A 8 21.77 -0.39 13.47
N GLY A 9 22.32 -0.62 12.28
CA GLY A 9 21.95 -1.76 11.46
C GLY A 9 22.25 -3.06 12.21
N PHE A 10 21.38 -4.05 12.02
CA PHE A 10 21.52 -5.39 12.56
C PHE A 10 21.11 -6.38 11.48
N ASN A 11 21.50 -7.63 11.68
CA ASN A 11 21.08 -8.72 10.81
C ASN A 11 20.12 -9.62 11.58
N LEU A 12 19.04 -10.01 10.92
CA LEU A 12 18.10 -11.00 11.40
C LEU A 12 17.99 -12.09 10.35
N THR A 13 18.22 -13.33 10.76
CA THR A 13 17.94 -14.50 9.94
C THR A 13 16.81 -15.30 10.54
N THR A 14 15.92 -15.78 9.68
CA THR A 14 14.83 -16.68 10.07
C THR A 14 14.56 -17.67 8.95
N SER A 15 13.82 -18.73 9.29
CA SER A 15 13.29 -19.63 8.29
C SER A 15 11.87 -19.27 7.84
N SER A 16 11.23 -18.29 8.49
CA SER A 16 9.89 -17.89 8.10
C SER A 16 9.50 -16.49 8.57
N PHE A 17 8.76 -15.79 7.71
CA PHE A 17 8.00 -14.60 8.05
C PHE A 17 6.50 -14.89 8.00
N MET A 18 5.75 -14.20 8.86
CA MET A 18 4.30 -14.12 8.84
C MET A 18 3.87 -12.66 8.78
N GLY A 19 3.01 -12.36 7.83
CA GLY A 19 2.27 -11.12 7.74
C GLY A 19 0.83 -11.38 8.17
N GLU A 20 0.29 -10.57 9.08
CA GLU A 20 -1.11 -10.68 9.49
C GLU A 20 -1.86 -9.38 9.21
N ILE A 21 -3.04 -9.49 8.62
CA ILE A 21 -4.00 -8.40 8.48
C ILE A 21 -5.35 -8.78 9.08
N ASN A 22 -5.92 -7.87 9.86
CA ASN A 22 -7.33 -7.90 10.26
C ASN A 22 -8.02 -6.73 9.58
N MET A 23 -9.00 -6.99 8.71
CA MET A 23 -9.71 -5.96 7.95
C MET A 23 -11.17 -5.90 8.39
N SER A 24 -11.61 -4.71 8.83
CA SER A 24 -12.98 -4.45 9.26
C SER A 24 -13.81 -3.68 8.23
N ASN A 25 -13.15 -2.86 7.41
CA ASN A 25 -13.71 -2.26 6.20
C ASN A 25 -12.59 -1.75 5.29
N LEU A 26 -12.93 -1.58 4.02
CA LEU A 26 -12.15 -0.87 3.01
C LEU A 26 -13.13 -0.21 2.02
N GLN A 27 -12.81 1.02 1.64
CA GLN A 27 -13.37 1.71 0.49
C GLN A 27 -12.21 2.33 -0.28
N ASP A 28 -12.00 1.84 -1.49
CA ASP A 28 -10.97 2.31 -2.41
C ASP A 28 -11.59 2.59 -3.78
N LEU A 29 -11.05 3.58 -4.49
CA LEU A 29 -11.45 3.87 -5.86
C LEU A 29 -10.31 4.54 -6.65
N TYR A 30 -9.64 3.77 -7.50
CA TYR A 30 -8.65 4.28 -8.44
C TYR A 30 -9.10 4.05 -9.89
N ALA A 31 -9.60 5.11 -10.53
CA ALA A 31 -10.30 5.03 -11.81
C ALA A 31 -9.40 4.72 -13.04
N LEU A 32 -8.08 4.69 -12.87
CA LEU A 32 -7.11 4.47 -13.96
C LEU A 32 -6.55 3.05 -13.97
N ASP A 33 -7.20 2.16 -13.24
CA ASP A 33 -6.83 0.75 -13.10
C ASP A 33 -7.89 -0.17 -13.72
N ASP A 34 -7.48 -1.37 -14.14
CA ASP A 34 -8.36 -2.47 -14.55
C ASP A 34 -9.13 -3.08 -13.34
N GLY A 35 -8.63 -2.88 -12.13
CA GLY A 35 -9.27 -3.28 -10.86
C GLY A 35 -9.57 -2.09 -9.95
N PRO A 36 -10.42 -1.11 -10.34
CA PRO A 36 -10.49 0.21 -9.70
C PRO A 36 -10.96 0.22 -8.25
N THR A 37 -11.51 -0.88 -7.75
CA THR A 37 -11.99 -1.06 -6.38
C THR A 37 -11.35 -2.30 -5.75
N SER A 38 -10.05 -2.46 -6.00
CA SER A 38 -9.25 -3.58 -5.52
C SER A 38 -7.89 -3.08 -5.06
N VAL A 39 -7.32 -3.81 -4.10
CA VAL A 39 -6.00 -3.56 -3.54
C VAL A 39 -5.22 -4.87 -3.48
N THR A 40 -3.90 -4.78 -3.43
CA THR A 40 -3.06 -5.88 -2.97
C THR A 40 -2.63 -5.63 -1.53
N ILE A 41 -2.52 -6.70 -0.76
CA ILE A 41 -1.78 -6.73 0.50
C ILE A 41 -0.66 -7.75 0.35
N GLN A 42 0.58 -7.31 0.50
CA GLN A 42 1.75 -8.08 0.08
C GLN A 42 2.66 -8.33 1.28
N LEU A 43 2.95 -9.61 1.57
CA LEU A 43 4.05 -9.99 2.46
C LEU A 43 5.26 -10.34 1.61
N ASN A 44 6.31 -9.53 1.72
CA ASN A 44 7.53 -9.72 0.94
C ASN A 44 8.73 -9.90 1.86
N ALA A 45 9.71 -10.67 1.41
CA ALA A 45 10.98 -10.85 2.12
C ALA A 45 12.08 -11.34 1.18
N VAL A 46 13.33 -10.97 1.47
CA VAL A 46 14.50 -11.49 0.77
C VAL A 46 14.96 -12.83 1.36
N LEU A 47 14.89 -13.88 0.55
CA LEU A 47 15.43 -15.20 0.82
C LEU A 47 16.90 -15.27 0.41
N ASP A 48 17.79 -15.56 1.36
CA ASP A 48 19.24 -15.64 1.16
C ASP A 48 19.74 -17.09 1.23
N ASN A 49 20.98 -17.31 0.76
CA ASN A 49 21.65 -18.61 0.72
C ASN A 49 20.90 -19.68 -0.09
N VAL A 50 20.21 -19.27 -1.16
CA VAL A 50 19.53 -20.20 -2.07
C VAL A 50 20.55 -20.89 -2.96
N ALA A 51 20.46 -22.22 -3.06
CA ALA A 51 21.35 -23.02 -3.87
C ALA A 51 20.81 -23.24 -5.28
N LEU A 52 21.57 -22.82 -6.29
CA LEU A 52 21.42 -23.22 -7.69
C LEU A 52 22.68 -23.93 -8.18
N PHE A 53 22.51 -25.12 -8.74
CA PHE A 53 23.59 -25.92 -9.35
C PHE A 53 24.83 -26.06 -8.45
N GLY A 54 24.62 -26.28 -7.15
CA GLY A 54 25.68 -26.43 -6.14
C GLY A 54 26.25 -25.11 -5.59
N ASN A 55 25.81 -23.95 -6.07
CA ASN A 55 26.22 -22.64 -5.59
C ASN A 55 25.11 -21.99 -4.73
N SER A 56 25.39 -21.73 -3.46
CA SER A 56 24.46 -21.15 -2.48
C SER A 56 24.61 -19.65 -2.26
N SER A 57 25.02 -18.90 -3.29
CA SER A 57 25.20 -17.45 -3.22
C SER A 57 24.00 -16.65 -3.74
N TYR A 58 22.86 -17.29 -3.98
CA TYR A 58 21.71 -16.63 -4.60
C TYR A 58 20.78 -16.04 -3.54
N ALA A 59 20.25 -14.86 -3.86
CA ALA A 59 19.20 -14.17 -3.14
C ALA A 59 17.94 -14.06 -4.02
N PHE A 60 16.77 -14.22 -3.42
CA PHE A 60 15.48 -14.16 -4.10
C PHE A 60 14.50 -13.29 -3.33
N TRP A 61 13.75 -12.46 -4.04
CA TRP A 61 12.58 -11.77 -3.49
C TRP A 61 11.37 -12.68 -3.62
N THR A 62 10.73 -12.95 -2.48
CA THR A 62 9.52 -13.77 -2.43
C THR A 62 8.36 -12.89 -2.01
N GLN A 63 7.28 -12.88 -2.77
CA GLN A 63 6.07 -12.09 -2.51
C GLN A 63 4.89 -13.03 -2.31
N ASN A 64 4.26 -12.99 -1.15
CA ASN A 64 2.99 -13.67 -0.87
C ASN A 64 1.89 -12.59 -0.86
N VAL A 65 1.08 -12.57 -1.90
CA VAL A 65 0.17 -11.46 -2.22
C VAL A 65 -1.27 -11.91 -2.01
N MET A 66 -2.03 -11.07 -1.32
CA MET A 66 -3.48 -11.14 -1.27
C MET A 66 -4.05 -10.03 -2.14
N PHE A 67 -4.63 -10.39 -3.29
CA PHE A 67 -5.48 -9.50 -4.06
C PHE A 67 -6.88 -9.48 -3.45
N TYR A 68 -7.43 -8.30 -3.19
CA TYR A 68 -8.75 -8.14 -2.61
C TYR A 68 -9.56 -7.09 -3.35
N SER A 69 -10.78 -7.45 -3.79
CA SER A 69 -11.74 -6.49 -4.34
C SER A 69 -12.77 -6.08 -3.30
N ALA A 70 -12.80 -4.80 -2.93
CA ALA A 70 -13.79 -4.25 -2.00
C ALA A 70 -15.21 -4.29 -2.57
N ARG A 71 -15.37 -4.25 -3.91
CA ARG A 71 -16.67 -4.29 -4.59
C ARG A 71 -17.33 -5.66 -4.57
N THR A 72 -16.56 -6.72 -4.84
CA THR A 72 -17.09 -8.10 -4.95
C THR A 72 -16.83 -8.94 -3.71
N HIS A 73 -16.03 -8.43 -2.77
CA HIS A 73 -15.53 -9.14 -1.59
C HIS A 73 -14.87 -10.48 -1.94
N THR A 74 -14.18 -10.50 -3.08
CA THR A 74 -13.38 -11.64 -3.53
C THR A 74 -11.92 -11.40 -3.18
N LEU A 75 -11.30 -12.43 -2.63
CA LEU A 75 -9.90 -12.51 -2.26
C LEU A 75 -9.24 -13.61 -3.10
N GLU A 76 -8.09 -13.32 -3.69
CA GLU A 76 -7.25 -14.30 -4.38
C GLU A 76 -5.82 -14.21 -3.87
N PHE A 77 -5.19 -15.36 -3.64
CA PHE A 77 -3.76 -15.41 -3.34
C PHE A 77 -2.96 -15.48 -4.63
N LEU A 78 -1.82 -14.79 -4.66
CA LEU A 78 -0.85 -14.85 -5.74
C LEU A 78 0.55 -14.89 -5.12
N ASP A 79 1.51 -15.47 -5.82
CA ASP A 79 2.91 -15.28 -5.45
C ASP A 79 3.75 -14.73 -6.59
N ASN A 80 4.88 -14.16 -6.22
CA ASN A 80 5.96 -13.88 -7.15
C ASN A 80 7.30 -14.26 -6.55
N LEU A 81 8.18 -14.77 -7.42
CA LEU A 81 9.57 -15.07 -7.11
C LEU A 81 10.47 -14.37 -8.14
N TRP A 82 11.33 -13.48 -7.64
CA TRP A 82 12.30 -12.74 -8.46
C TRP A 82 13.74 -13.05 -8.01
N ASN A 83 14.65 -13.16 -8.97
CA ASN A 83 16.05 -13.47 -8.67
C ASN A 83 16.84 -12.19 -8.36
N PHE A 84 16.98 -11.82 -7.09
CA PHE A 84 17.73 -10.63 -6.67
C PHE A 84 19.25 -10.86 -6.58
N SER A 85 19.76 -11.91 -7.22
CA SER A 85 21.20 -12.22 -7.24
C SER A 85 21.99 -11.40 -8.26
N SER A 86 21.32 -10.60 -9.10
CA SER A 86 21.94 -9.66 -10.02
C SER A 86 20.93 -8.60 -10.49
N PRO A 87 21.40 -7.42 -10.96
CA PRO A 87 20.55 -6.38 -11.55
C PRO A 87 19.68 -6.82 -12.74
N SER A 88 20.00 -7.97 -13.35
CA SER A 88 19.27 -8.50 -14.51
C SER A 88 18.07 -9.37 -14.13
N PHE A 89 17.86 -9.63 -12.84
CA PHE A 89 16.79 -10.46 -12.29
C PHE A 89 16.62 -11.85 -12.92
N THR A 90 17.68 -12.40 -13.52
CA THR A 90 17.55 -13.54 -14.44
C THR A 90 17.05 -14.81 -13.75
N LEU A 91 15.82 -15.22 -14.04
CA LEU A 91 15.25 -16.50 -13.65
C LEU A 91 15.04 -17.39 -14.88
N THR A 92 15.85 -18.43 -15.04
CA THR A 92 15.71 -19.37 -16.16
C THR A 92 14.77 -20.52 -15.80
N GLN A 93 14.22 -21.19 -16.82
CA GLN A 93 13.44 -22.42 -16.62
C GLN A 93 14.20 -23.47 -15.79
N ASN A 94 15.52 -23.58 -16.02
CA ASN A 94 16.36 -24.57 -15.35
C ASN A 94 16.74 -24.17 -13.91
N SER A 95 16.44 -22.94 -13.48
CA SER A 95 16.66 -22.48 -12.11
C SER A 95 15.74 -23.20 -11.12
N LEU A 96 14.60 -23.72 -11.59
CA LEU A 96 13.60 -24.40 -10.77
C LEU A 96 13.57 -25.90 -11.11
N TYR A 97 13.41 -26.73 -10.09
CA TYR A 97 13.37 -28.20 -10.21
C TYR A 97 11.94 -28.74 -10.19
N SER A 98 11.12 -28.24 -9.27
CA SER A 98 9.70 -28.60 -9.11
C SER A 98 8.95 -27.38 -8.60
N TYR A 99 7.76 -27.13 -9.13
CA TYR A 99 6.93 -25.96 -8.85
C TYR A 99 5.50 -26.20 -9.38
N ASN A 100 4.50 -25.46 -8.87
CA ASN A 100 3.11 -25.61 -9.34
C ASN A 100 2.69 -24.53 -10.36
N GLY A 101 3.21 -23.31 -10.20
CA GLY A 101 2.91 -22.14 -11.00
C GLY A 101 3.67 -22.05 -12.32
N THR A 102 3.85 -20.82 -12.80
CA THR A 102 4.36 -20.49 -14.13
C THR A 102 5.66 -19.68 -14.08
N PRO A 103 6.78 -20.24 -14.56
CA PRO A 103 7.99 -19.47 -14.81
C PRO A 103 7.85 -18.62 -16.07
N VAL A 104 8.00 -17.31 -15.92
CA VAL A 104 8.07 -16.32 -16.99
C VAL A 104 9.54 -16.03 -17.29
N ALA A 105 10.22 -17.02 -17.87
CA ALA A 105 11.65 -16.90 -18.16
C ALA A 105 11.93 -15.81 -19.23
N PRO A 106 12.99 -14.99 -19.08
CA PRO A 106 14.04 -15.06 -18.06
C PRO A 106 13.80 -14.14 -16.84
N VAL A 107 12.56 -13.77 -16.51
CA VAL A 107 12.26 -12.61 -15.65
C VAL A 107 11.85 -13.03 -14.23
N TYR A 108 10.75 -13.75 -14.07
CA TYR A 108 10.20 -14.09 -12.75
C TYR A 108 9.39 -15.38 -12.81
N TYR A 109 8.88 -15.81 -11.65
CA TYR A 109 7.92 -16.90 -11.52
C TYR A 109 6.70 -16.40 -10.74
N TYR A 110 5.52 -16.95 -11.02
CA TYR A 110 4.30 -16.66 -10.26
C TYR A 110 3.37 -17.88 -10.21
N ASP A 111 2.57 -17.99 -9.16
CA ASP A 111 1.37 -18.83 -9.10
C ASP A 111 0.13 -18.01 -8.68
N VAL A 112 -1.06 -18.54 -8.98
CA VAL A 112 -2.34 -17.89 -8.69
C VAL A 112 -3.32 -18.87 -8.06
N GLY A 113 -3.99 -18.41 -7.01
CA GLY A 113 -4.99 -19.12 -6.25
C GLY A 113 -4.49 -19.55 -4.86
N PRO A 114 -5.38 -20.03 -3.99
CA PRO A 114 -6.83 -20.16 -4.15
C PRO A 114 -7.57 -18.81 -4.06
N ASN A 115 -8.85 -18.83 -4.43
CA ASN A 115 -9.76 -17.70 -4.26
C ASN A 115 -10.86 -17.99 -3.23
N PHE A 116 -11.36 -16.93 -2.60
CA PHE A 116 -12.41 -16.97 -1.60
C PHE A 116 -13.34 -15.76 -1.73
N THR A 117 -14.62 -15.97 -1.45
CA THR A 117 -15.51 -14.87 -1.04
C THR A 117 -15.42 -14.74 0.47
N VAL A 118 -15.32 -13.49 0.94
CA VAL A 118 -15.21 -13.15 2.37
C VAL A 118 -16.24 -12.09 2.76
N THR A 119 -16.48 -11.93 4.05
CA THR A 119 -17.22 -10.81 4.62
C THR A 119 -16.40 -10.09 5.69
N TYR A 120 -16.72 -8.83 5.96
CA TYR A 120 -16.10 -8.13 7.08
C TYR A 120 -16.73 -8.54 8.43
N PRO A 121 -15.93 -8.55 9.52
CA PRO A 121 -14.48 -8.48 9.53
C PRO A 121 -13.86 -9.83 9.12
N PHE A 122 -12.72 -9.80 8.45
CA PHE A 122 -11.92 -11.00 8.16
C PHE A 122 -10.46 -10.82 8.61
N GLN A 123 -9.79 -11.94 8.85
CA GLN A 123 -8.36 -12.00 9.17
C GLN A 123 -7.64 -12.86 8.14
N VAL A 124 -6.49 -12.40 7.68
CA VAL A 124 -5.58 -13.18 6.85
C VAL A 124 -4.20 -13.19 7.46
N LYS A 125 -3.61 -14.37 7.54
CA LYS A 125 -2.19 -14.58 7.81
C LYS A 125 -1.55 -15.15 6.56
N MET A 126 -0.54 -14.49 6.04
CA MET A 126 0.30 -14.98 4.95
C MET A 126 1.63 -15.44 5.55
N PHE A 127 2.20 -16.51 5.00
CA PHE A 127 3.47 -17.04 5.47
C PHE A 127 4.41 -17.29 4.31
N LEU A 128 5.66 -16.94 4.54
CA LEU A 128 6.80 -17.26 3.72
C LEU A 128 7.66 -18.25 4.50
N ASN A 129 7.89 -19.45 3.99
CA ASN A 129 8.63 -20.50 4.70
C ASN A 129 9.75 -21.05 3.84
N ALA A 130 10.94 -21.22 4.43
CA ALA A 130 12.12 -21.72 3.75
C ALA A 130 12.73 -22.94 4.46
N THR A 131 13.07 -23.95 3.66
CA THR A 131 13.65 -25.22 4.15
C THR A 131 14.45 -25.92 3.06
N VAL A 132 14.83 -27.17 3.31
CA VAL A 132 15.47 -28.07 2.34
C VAL A 132 14.63 -29.35 2.20
N ILE A 133 14.18 -29.67 0.98
CA ILE A 133 13.48 -30.92 0.66
C ILE A 133 14.28 -31.68 -0.40
N GLY A 134 14.52 -32.97 -0.16
CA GLY A 134 15.27 -33.81 -1.11
C GLY A 134 16.68 -33.29 -1.42
N GLY A 135 17.30 -32.54 -0.49
CA GLY A 135 18.61 -31.90 -0.69
C GLY A 135 18.59 -30.60 -1.48
N ARG A 136 17.42 -30.02 -1.77
CA ARG A 136 17.26 -28.78 -2.55
C ARG A 136 16.69 -27.66 -1.69
N SER A 137 17.12 -26.43 -1.93
CA SER A 137 16.47 -25.26 -1.33
C SER A 137 15.00 -25.24 -1.74
N THR A 138 14.10 -24.95 -0.81
CA THR A 138 12.65 -24.96 -1.03
C THR A 138 12.00 -23.78 -0.32
N VAL A 139 11.08 -23.13 -1.01
CA VAL A 139 10.22 -22.07 -0.46
C VAL A 139 8.75 -22.46 -0.59
N PHE A 140 7.94 -22.05 0.38
CA PHE A 140 6.49 -22.25 0.41
C PHE A 140 5.77 -20.93 0.60
N TYR A 141 4.65 -20.81 -0.11
CA TYR A 141 3.67 -19.74 0.07
C TYR A 141 2.43 -20.33 0.72
N ASN A 142 2.16 -19.87 1.95
CA ASN A 142 1.05 -20.39 2.75
C ASN A 142 0.13 -19.28 3.22
N TYR A 143 -1.10 -19.65 3.58
CA TYR A 143 -2.08 -18.73 4.12
C TYR A 143 -2.93 -19.37 5.22
N SER A 144 -3.55 -18.49 6.00
CA SER A 144 -4.68 -18.80 6.87
C SER A 144 -5.68 -17.64 6.81
N LEU A 145 -6.88 -17.91 6.30
CA LEU A 145 -7.99 -16.96 6.18
C LEU A 145 -9.07 -17.33 7.19
N THR A 146 -9.46 -16.39 8.04
CA THR A 146 -10.59 -16.52 8.96
C THR A 146 -11.66 -15.48 8.64
N ASP A 147 -12.87 -15.93 8.38
CA ASP A 147 -14.05 -15.09 8.15
C ASP A 147 -15.28 -15.85 8.67
N ASN A 148 -16.25 -15.15 9.26
CA ASN A 148 -17.45 -15.73 9.89
C ASN A 148 -17.14 -16.85 10.90
N GLY A 149 -16.01 -16.75 11.60
CA GLY A 149 -15.54 -17.78 12.55
C GLY A 149 -15.03 -19.07 11.91
N ILE A 150 -14.93 -19.15 10.58
CA ILE A 150 -14.40 -20.29 9.84
C ILE A 150 -12.98 -19.97 9.38
N THR A 151 -12.03 -20.80 9.78
CA THR A 151 -10.63 -20.72 9.34
C THR A 151 -10.36 -21.72 8.21
N ARG A 152 -9.77 -21.23 7.12
CA ARG A 152 -9.29 -21.99 5.97
C ARG A 152 -7.79 -21.73 5.82
N SER A 153 -6.98 -22.76 5.72
CA SER A 153 -5.52 -22.63 5.66
C SER A 153 -4.93 -23.64 4.68
N GLY A 154 -3.78 -23.30 4.09
CA GLY A 154 -3.08 -24.21 3.18
C GLY A 154 -1.77 -23.63 2.67
N SER A 155 -1.01 -24.50 2.01
CA SER A 155 0.05 -24.11 1.08
C SER A 155 -0.56 -24.10 -0.32
N TYR A 156 -0.39 -23.00 -1.05
CA TYR A 156 -0.86 -22.94 -2.44
C TYR A 156 0.27 -23.12 -3.44
N ASP A 157 1.50 -22.77 -3.05
CA ASP A 157 2.68 -23.05 -3.87
C ASP A 157 3.89 -23.53 -3.05
N GLU A 158 4.67 -24.42 -3.70
CA GLU A 158 5.95 -24.96 -3.26
C GLU A 158 6.92 -24.89 -4.43
N ILE A 159 8.01 -24.13 -4.25
CA ILE A 159 9.07 -24.03 -5.26
C ILE A 159 10.33 -24.69 -4.74
N GLN A 160 10.77 -25.74 -5.43
CA GLN A 160 12.09 -26.34 -5.23
C GLN A 160 13.08 -25.81 -6.26
N PHE A 161 14.17 -25.25 -5.78
CA PHE A 161 15.24 -24.75 -6.64
C PHE A 161 16.08 -25.89 -7.23
N ASN A 162 16.69 -25.64 -8.39
CA ASN A 162 17.59 -26.61 -9.00
C ASN A 162 18.97 -26.63 -8.32
N SER A 163 19.02 -27.04 -7.06
CA SER A 163 20.21 -26.94 -6.23
C SER A 163 21.31 -27.97 -6.52
N THR A 164 20.98 -29.13 -7.11
CA THR A 164 21.95 -30.22 -7.29
C THR A 164 22.85 -29.98 -8.52
N PRO A 165 24.18 -29.88 -8.36
CA PRO A 165 25.10 -29.77 -9.50
C PRO A 165 25.19 -31.09 -10.27
N SER A 166 25.44 -31.01 -11.58
CA SER A 166 25.62 -32.19 -12.43
C SER A 166 26.83 -33.06 -12.04
N SER A 167 27.83 -32.47 -11.38
CA SER A 167 29.04 -33.14 -10.91
C SER A 167 28.87 -33.89 -9.59
N ASN A 168 27.82 -33.62 -8.82
CA ASN A 168 27.59 -34.26 -7.53
C ASN A 168 26.08 -34.42 -7.25
N THR A 169 25.54 -35.58 -7.59
CA THR A 169 24.12 -35.93 -7.36
C THR A 169 23.79 -36.17 -5.89
N SER A 170 24.79 -36.29 -5.00
CA SER A 170 24.61 -36.42 -3.55
C SER A 170 24.71 -35.09 -2.81
N TYR A 171 24.80 -33.97 -3.54
CA TYR A 171 24.82 -32.63 -2.94
C TYR A 171 23.53 -32.36 -2.16
N VAL A 172 23.70 -31.79 -0.97
CA VAL A 172 22.61 -31.29 -0.13
C VAL A 172 22.83 -29.79 0.03
N ALA A 173 21.86 -28.99 -0.42
CA ALA A 173 21.88 -27.54 -0.26
C ALA A 173 21.97 -27.15 1.23
N PRO A 174 22.72 -26.08 1.57
CA PRO A 174 22.54 -25.45 2.86
C PRO A 174 21.10 -24.94 2.99
N ARG A 175 20.62 -24.80 4.23
CA ARG A 175 19.29 -24.29 4.49
C ARG A 175 19.22 -22.80 4.09
N PRO A 176 18.33 -22.41 3.15
CA PRO A 176 18.13 -20.99 2.85
C PRO A 176 17.42 -20.30 4.03
N THR A 177 17.68 -19.01 4.20
CA THR A 177 17.15 -18.21 5.31
C THR A 177 16.68 -16.87 4.80
N TYR A 178 15.54 -16.39 5.27
CA TYR A 178 15.19 -15.00 5.06
C TYR A 178 16.12 -14.10 5.87
N LEU A 179 16.65 -13.07 5.22
CA LEU A 179 17.64 -12.16 5.80
C LEU A 179 17.09 -10.74 5.76
N ILE A 180 17.08 -10.10 6.93
CA ILE A 180 17.01 -8.64 7.06
C ILE A 180 18.41 -8.14 7.41
N SER A 181 18.91 -7.11 6.72
CA SER A 181 20.14 -6.40 7.03
C SER A 181 19.94 -4.89 6.96
N GLY A 182 20.22 -4.21 8.07
CA GLY A 182 20.15 -2.74 8.11
C GLY A 182 21.29 -2.02 7.40
N ASN A 183 22.29 -2.73 6.83
CA ASN A 183 23.50 -2.13 6.25
C ASN A 183 23.91 -2.78 4.90
N THR A 184 23.09 -3.66 4.32
CA THR A 184 23.49 -4.46 3.17
C THR A 184 22.36 -4.49 2.15
N LEU A 185 22.69 -4.11 0.92
CA LEU A 185 21.83 -4.30 -0.23
C LEU A 185 21.95 -5.74 -0.74
N THR A 186 20.90 -6.23 -1.38
CA THR A 186 20.97 -7.48 -2.13
C THR A 186 21.95 -7.35 -3.31
N PRO A 187 22.41 -8.47 -3.89
CA PRO A 187 23.32 -8.42 -5.04
C PRO A 187 22.77 -7.71 -6.28
N ASP A 188 21.48 -7.36 -6.31
CA ASP A 188 20.89 -6.48 -7.32
C ASP A 188 21.45 -5.05 -7.27
N GLY A 189 21.98 -4.61 -6.12
CA GLY A 189 22.59 -3.31 -5.89
C GLY A 189 21.61 -2.16 -5.61
N TYR A 190 20.30 -2.44 -5.48
CA TYR A 190 19.27 -1.42 -5.30
C TYR A 190 18.46 -1.64 -4.02
N ILE A 191 18.14 -2.90 -3.71
CA ILE A 191 17.16 -3.25 -2.68
C ILE A 191 17.88 -3.67 -1.40
N PRO A 192 17.51 -3.19 -0.19
CA PRO A 192 18.01 -3.73 1.06
C PRO A 192 17.59 -5.18 1.26
N TYR A 193 18.38 -5.95 2.02
CA TYR A 193 17.84 -7.17 2.60
C TYR A 193 16.80 -6.80 3.66
N ASP A 194 15.52 -6.99 3.37
CA ASP A 194 14.45 -6.67 4.30
C ASP A 194 13.23 -7.61 4.19
N ALA A 195 12.18 -7.25 4.92
CA ALA A 195 10.87 -7.87 4.86
C ALA A 195 9.81 -6.80 5.15
N GLU A 196 8.69 -6.89 4.45
CA GLU A 196 7.62 -5.90 4.49
C GLU A 196 6.24 -6.56 4.46
N ILE A 197 5.26 -5.91 5.10
CA ILE A 197 3.84 -6.12 4.83
C ILE A 197 3.23 -4.78 4.45
N MET A 198 2.62 -4.69 3.27
CA MET A 198 2.12 -3.43 2.75
C MET A 198 0.77 -3.57 2.04
N ILE A 199 0.11 -2.43 1.79
CA ILE A 199 -1.09 -2.30 0.97
C ILE A 199 -0.79 -1.43 -0.25
N GLY A 200 -1.15 -1.89 -1.44
CA GLY A 200 -0.89 -1.20 -2.70
C GLY A 200 -2.02 -1.38 -3.71
N GLY A 201 -1.83 -0.82 -4.91
CA GLY A 201 -2.69 -1.06 -6.07
C GLY A 201 -2.84 -2.54 -6.42
N PRO A 202 -3.82 -2.90 -7.26
CA PRO A 202 -4.12 -4.27 -7.65
C PRO A 202 -3.06 -4.94 -8.54
N GLY A 203 -2.11 -4.19 -9.10
CA GLY A 203 -0.93 -4.74 -9.78
C GLY A 203 -0.37 -3.85 -10.90
N GLY A 204 0.72 -4.29 -11.51
CA GLY A 204 1.30 -3.64 -12.69
C GLY A 204 1.91 -2.26 -12.40
N GLY A 205 2.32 -2.02 -11.15
CA GLY A 205 2.86 -0.73 -10.71
C GLY A 205 1.80 0.34 -10.46
N SER A 206 0.53 -0.05 -10.33
CA SER A 206 -0.58 0.88 -10.10
C SER A 206 -0.66 1.38 -8.66
N THR A 207 -1.60 2.29 -8.39
CA THR A 207 -1.82 2.85 -7.05
C THR A 207 -3.22 2.53 -6.53
N ALA A 208 -3.37 2.46 -5.21
CA ALA A 208 -4.67 2.41 -4.54
C ALA A 208 -5.00 3.75 -3.89
N ASN A 209 -6.15 4.32 -4.24
CA ASN A 209 -6.70 5.49 -3.57
C ASN A 209 -7.69 5.04 -2.50
N VAL A 210 -7.25 5.04 -1.25
CA VAL A 210 -8.06 4.62 -0.12
C VAL A 210 -8.86 5.80 0.40
N TYR A 211 -10.19 5.67 0.43
CA TYR A 211 -11.11 6.68 0.98
C TYR A 211 -11.57 6.33 2.40
N ALA A 212 -11.64 5.04 2.72
CA ALA A 212 -11.89 4.56 4.07
C ALA A 212 -11.16 3.23 4.29
N ILE A 213 -10.54 3.07 5.45
CA ILE A 213 -9.98 1.78 5.88
C ILE A 213 -10.03 1.72 7.40
N ASN A 214 -10.33 0.52 7.91
CA ASN A 214 -10.11 0.16 9.30
C ASN A 214 -9.51 -1.23 9.33
N ALA A 215 -8.19 -1.28 9.48
CA ALA A 215 -7.45 -2.51 9.50
C ALA A 215 -6.28 -2.45 10.49
N THR A 216 -5.78 -3.62 10.86
CA THR A 216 -4.51 -3.74 11.57
C THR A 216 -3.56 -4.64 10.79
N MET A 217 -2.27 -4.32 10.80
CA MET A 217 -1.22 -5.15 10.23
C MET A 217 -0.15 -5.51 11.27
N GLN A 218 0.45 -6.69 11.12
CA GLN A 218 1.63 -7.13 11.88
C GLN A 218 2.61 -7.85 10.96
N LEU A 219 3.90 -7.56 11.14
CA LEU A 219 4.99 -8.31 10.53
C LEU A 219 5.77 -9.05 11.63
N GLN A 220 5.88 -10.36 11.47
CA GLN A 220 6.46 -11.25 12.47
C GLN A 220 7.43 -12.24 11.83
N TYR A 221 8.46 -12.63 12.57
CA TYR A 221 9.43 -13.63 12.15
C TYR A 221 9.37 -14.84 13.08
N LEU A 222 9.68 -16.02 12.54
CA LEU A 222 9.76 -17.24 13.34
C LEU A 222 11.06 -17.21 14.15
N ASN A 223 10.93 -17.19 15.48
CA ASN A 223 12.04 -17.31 16.41
C ASN A 223 11.87 -18.57 17.24
N ASN A 224 12.77 -19.54 17.05
CA ASN A 224 12.68 -20.90 17.60
C ASN A 224 11.39 -21.62 17.17
N SER A 225 10.31 -21.44 17.91
CA SER A 225 9.03 -22.15 17.70
C SER A 225 7.81 -21.23 17.76
N ALA A 226 8.00 -19.91 17.85
CA ALA A 226 6.91 -18.94 17.90
C ALA A 226 7.21 -17.73 17.00
N TYR A 227 6.16 -17.16 16.42
CA TYR A 227 6.25 -15.89 15.71
C TYR A 227 6.38 -14.75 16.71
N GLN A 228 7.30 -13.84 16.45
CA GLN A 228 7.56 -12.64 17.24
C GLN A 228 7.57 -11.44 16.31
N SER A 229 7.03 -10.31 16.77
CA SER A 229 7.01 -9.09 15.96
C SER A 229 8.42 -8.62 15.64
N VAL A 230 8.59 -8.04 14.45
CA VAL A 230 9.89 -7.49 14.06
C VAL A 230 10.35 -6.43 15.06
N PRO A 231 11.66 -6.39 15.37
CA PRO A 231 12.17 -5.55 16.44
C PRO A 231 12.01 -4.04 16.18
N SER A 232 11.92 -3.59 14.92
CA SER A 232 11.53 -2.22 14.52
C SER A 232 10.92 -2.24 13.12
N ALA A 233 10.16 -1.22 12.74
CA ALA A 233 9.66 -1.06 11.36
C ALA A 233 9.55 0.40 10.95
N PHE A 234 9.27 0.65 9.68
CA PHE A 234 8.91 1.94 9.12
C PHE A 234 7.53 1.84 8.48
N ASP A 235 6.86 2.98 8.34
CA ASP A 235 5.55 3.09 7.69
C ASP A 235 5.69 3.18 6.16
N VAL A 236 6.45 2.26 5.56
CA VAL A 236 6.70 2.23 4.12
C VAL A 236 7.13 0.82 3.70
N GLY A 237 6.68 0.41 2.51
CA GLY A 237 7.31 -0.65 1.73
C GLY A 237 7.87 -0.05 0.44
N SER A 238 8.98 -0.58 -0.08
CA SER A 238 9.78 0.12 -1.10
C SER A 238 9.97 -0.64 -2.42
N GLU A 239 9.61 -1.92 -2.49
CA GLU A 239 10.08 -2.81 -3.57
C GLU A 239 8.98 -3.61 -4.30
N THR A 240 7.71 -3.25 -4.14
CA THR A 240 6.58 -3.93 -4.80
C THR A 240 6.23 -3.35 -6.16
N GLY A 241 6.54 -2.07 -6.35
CA GLY A 241 6.13 -1.28 -7.51
C GLY A 241 4.70 -0.77 -7.41
N GLU A 242 3.80 -1.44 -6.71
CA GLU A 242 2.49 -0.89 -6.38
C GLU A 242 2.56 0.11 -5.22
N THR A 243 1.69 1.11 -5.25
CA THR A 243 1.66 2.19 -4.24
C THR A 243 0.26 2.34 -3.64
N SER A 244 0.14 3.07 -2.54
CA SER A 244 -1.16 3.51 -2.03
C SER A 244 -1.08 4.91 -1.45
N GLN A 245 -2.22 5.61 -1.48
CA GLN A 245 -2.39 6.91 -0.86
C GLN A 245 -3.72 6.99 -0.11
N GLY A 246 -3.80 7.93 0.82
CA GLY A 246 -4.97 8.08 1.69
C GLY A 246 -4.99 7.12 2.87
N VAL A 247 -3.83 6.55 3.24
CA VAL A 247 -3.68 5.65 4.39
C VAL A 247 -2.73 6.28 5.41
N ALA A 248 -3.26 6.63 6.59
CA ALA A 248 -2.47 7.00 7.75
C ALA A 248 -2.27 5.79 8.66
N VAL A 249 -1.02 5.52 9.05
CA VAL A 249 -0.69 4.39 9.92
C VAL A 249 -0.22 4.86 11.29
N SER A 250 -0.93 4.41 12.33
CA SER A 250 -0.50 4.54 13.72
C SER A 250 -0.07 3.18 14.26
N TRP A 251 0.55 3.13 15.45
CA TRP A 251 0.95 1.85 16.04
C TRP A 251 0.81 1.82 17.56
N THR A 252 0.76 0.60 18.09
CA THR A 252 0.75 0.34 19.54
C THR A 252 2.07 -0.23 20.02
N GLN A 253 2.26 -0.26 21.35
CA GLN A 253 3.44 -0.85 21.99
C GLN A 253 3.60 -2.36 21.71
N ASN A 254 2.53 -3.05 21.29
CA ASN A 254 2.57 -4.46 20.92
C ASN A 254 3.00 -4.69 19.44
N HIS A 255 3.57 -3.67 18.79
CA HIS A 255 4.04 -3.71 17.39
C HIS A 255 2.91 -4.08 16.39
N VAL A 256 1.72 -3.52 16.63
CA VAL A 256 0.57 -3.61 15.72
C VAL A 256 0.41 -2.27 15.02
N ALA A 257 0.42 -2.28 13.69
CA ALA A 257 0.08 -1.16 12.84
C ALA A 257 -1.44 -1.04 12.72
N HIS A 258 -1.98 0.18 12.79
CA HIS A 258 -3.39 0.51 12.65
C HIS A 258 -3.55 1.44 11.45
N LEU A 259 -4.27 0.95 10.44
CA LEU A 259 -4.50 1.66 9.19
C LEU A 259 -5.86 2.38 9.28
N THR A 260 -5.83 3.69 9.03
CA THR A 260 -7.00 4.56 8.95
C THR A 260 -6.92 5.41 7.68
N ALA A 261 -8.07 5.89 7.18
CA ALA A 261 -8.07 6.89 6.12
C ALA A 261 -7.38 8.18 6.61
N GLY A 262 -6.40 8.70 5.86
CA GLY A 262 -5.64 9.88 6.26
C GLY A 262 -4.39 10.13 5.42
N PRO A 263 -3.56 11.13 5.79
CA PRO A 263 -2.34 11.45 5.05
C PRO A 263 -1.28 10.35 5.19
N SER A 264 -0.70 9.93 4.07
CA SER A 264 0.40 8.95 4.00
C SER A 264 1.75 9.66 4.22
N TYR A 265 2.56 9.17 5.16
CA TYR A 265 3.91 9.69 5.42
C TYR A 265 4.89 8.57 5.68
N VAL A 266 6.17 8.84 5.42
CA VAL A 266 7.25 7.92 5.80
C VAL A 266 7.83 8.34 7.15
N TYR A 267 7.72 7.47 8.14
CA TYR A 267 8.39 7.61 9.43
C TYR A 267 8.71 6.26 10.07
N GLY A 268 9.63 6.29 11.04
CA GLY A 268 9.91 5.13 11.88
C GLY A 268 8.74 4.81 12.80
N MET A 269 8.44 3.52 12.95
CA MET A 269 7.45 2.95 13.85
C MET A 269 8.13 2.22 15.01
N TRP A 270 7.46 2.11 16.16
CA TRP A 270 7.98 1.57 17.42
C TRP A 270 9.49 1.81 17.59
N ASN A 271 10.34 0.79 17.75
CA ASN A 271 11.78 0.95 17.99
C ASN A 271 12.58 1.50 16.78
N ALA A 272 11.93 2.16 15.81
CA ALA A 272 12.53 3.03 14.79
C ALA A 272 12.09 4.50 14.93
N SER A 273 11.16 4.81 15.85
CA SER A 273 10.61 6.13 16.07
C SER A 273 11.23 6.82 17.28
N SER A 274 11.39 8.15 17.22
CA SER A 274 11.65 8.99 18.38
C SER A 274 10.38 9.38 19.14
N VAL A 275 9.20 9.13 18.54
CA VAL A 275 7.89 9.46 19.09
C VAL A 275 7.17 8.16 19.45
N SER A 276 6.66 8.05 20.67
CA SER A 276 5.91 6.88 21.14
C SER A 276 4.42 7.16 21.37
N THR A 277 4.00 8.42 21.18
CA THR A 277 2.63 8.88 21.40
C THR A 277 1.94 9.14 20.07
N MET A 278 0.70 8.70 19.97
CA MET A 278 -0.17 8.88 18.81
C MET A 278 -1.27 9.88 19.13
N ILE A 279 -1.57 10.79 18.21
CA ILE A 279 -2.64 11.78 18.36
C ILE A 279 -3.65 11.55 17.24
N THR A 280 -4.91 11.41 17.64
CA THR A 280 -6.05 11.34 16.73
C THR A 280 -6.55 12.75 16.44
N TYR A 281 -6.68 13.06 15.16
CA TYR A 281 -7.21 14.32 14.65
C TYR A 281 -8.57 14.04 14.00
N SER A 282 -9.57 14.85 14.35
CA SER A 282 -10.90 14.75 13.77
C SER A 282 -11.60 16.10 13.68
N GLY A 283 -12.51 16.21 12.72
CA GLY A 283 -13.40 17.35 12.53
C GLY A 283 -14.24 17.17 11.27
N MET A 284 -14.95 18.23 10.88
CA MET A 284 -15.69 18.28 9.62
C MET A 284 -15.15 19.37 8.69
N VAL A 285 -15.29 19.13 7.39
CA VAL A 285 -15.02 20.09 6.32
C VAL A 285 -16.28 20.26 5.47
N ASP A 286 -16.70 21.50 5.29
CA ASP A 286 -17.82 21.90 4.45
C ASP A 286 -17.32 22.81 3.31
N PRO A 287 -17.57 22.49 2.03
CA PRO A 287 -18.41 21.39 1.55
C PRO A 287 -17.79 19.99 1.64
N SER A 288 -18.63 18.97 1.78
CA SER A 288 -18.25 17.56 2.06
C SER A 288 -17.42 16.81 1.00
N ASN A 289 -17.17 17.41 -0.15
CA ASN A 289 -16.27 16.91 -1.20
C ASN A 289 -15.02 17.76 -1.38
N SER A 290 -14.70 18.60 -0.40
CA SER A 290 -13.42 19.30 -0.36
C SER A 290 -12.27 18.30 -0.26
N PHE A 291 -11.15 18.62 -0.89
CA PHE A 291 -9.91 17.89 -0.72
C PHE A 291 -9.16 18.44 0.47
N VAL A 292 -8.69 17.57 1.35
CA VAL A 292 -7.82 17.96 2.47
C VAL A 292 -6.41 17.44 2.19
N PHE A 293 -5.44 18.32 2.33
CA PHE A 293 -4.02 17.95 2.38
C PHE A 293 -3.45 18.36 3.72
N VAL A 294 -2.59 17.53 4.28
CA VAL A 294 -1.94 17.76 5.57
C VAL A 294 -0.44 17.77 5.35
N SER A 295 0.29 18.68 5.97
CA SER A 295 1.75 18.73 5.98
C SER A 295 2.30 18.79 7.40
N PRO A 296 3.43 18.13 7.69
CA PRO A 296 4.13 18.29 8.97
C PRO A 296 4.60 19.74 9.16
N GLY A 297 4.53 20.23 10.40
CA GLY A 297 4.93 21.58 10.80
C GLY A 297 3.75 22.51 11.11
N SER A 298 4.05 23.65 11.71
CA SER A 298 3.08 24.67 12.12
C SER A 298 2.58 25.56 10.97
N SER A 299 3.19 25.46 9.80
CA SER A 299 2.82 26.18 8.58
C SER A 299 2.69 25.21 7.42
N PHE A 300 1.65 25.38 6.60
CA PHE A 300 1.39 24.47 5.50
C PHE A 300 2.51 24.49 4.47
N ASN A 301 2.96 23.32 4.03
CA ASN A 301 4.01 23.15 3.04
C ASN A 301 3.57 22.16 1.95
N ASN A 302 3.40 22.66 0.74
CA ASN A 302 2.95 21.86 -0.41
C ASN A 302 3.89 20.69 -0.73
N THR A 303 5.20 20.84 -0.53
CA THR A 303 6.20 19.82 -0.90
C THR A 303 6.16 18.60 0.03
N THR A 304 5.63 18.76 1.23
CA THR A 304 5.53 17.68 2.23
C THR A 304 4.08 17.35 2.55
N ALA A 305 3.14 17.85 1.73
CA ALA A 305 1.73 17.66 1.95
C ALA A 305 1.31 16.31 1.38
N ALA A 306 0.47 15.59 2.13
CA ALA A 306 -0.12 14.34 1.72
C ALA A 306 -1.65 14.46 1.77
N TRP A 307 -2.32 13.80 0.82
CA TRP A 307 -3.77 13.80 0.75
C TRP A 307 -4.39 13.05 1.93
N ALA A 308 -5.34 13.70 2.60
CA ALA A 308 -6.14 13.12 3.66
C ALA A 308 -7.59 12.96 3.14
N PRO A 309 -8.01 11.75 2.73
CA PRO A 309 -9.40 11.49 2.36
C PRO A 309 -10.35 11.89 3.48
N ILE A 310 -11.47 12.49 3.09
CA ILE A 310 -12.59 12.79 4.00
C ILE A 310 -13.80 11.98 3.58
N GLY A 311 -14.63 11.58 4.56
CA GLY A 311 -15.83 10.83 4.28
C GLY A 311 -16.87 11.66 3.53
N MET A 312 -17.89 10.98 2.97
CA MET A 312 -18.90 11.61 2.11
C MET A 312 -19.74 12.71 2.79
N ASN A 313 -19.70 12.80 4.12
CA ASN A 313 -20.33 13.83 4.94
C ASN A 313 -19.35 14.93 5.37
N GLY A 314 -18.12 14.93 4.85
CA GLY A 314 -17.07 15.90 5.16
C GLY A 314 -16.24 15.58 6.41
N ASN A 315 -16.46 14.43 7.07
CA ASN A 315 -15.69 14.09 8.25
C ASN A 315 -14.25 13.65 7.92
N TYR A 316 -13.29 14.07 8.73
CA TYR A 316 -11.95 13.47 8.72
C TYR A 316 -11.65 12.85 10.08
N HIS A 317 -10.94 11.73 10.08
CA HIS A 317 -10.53 11.03 11.28
C HIS A 317 -9.28 10.19 11.00
N PHE A 318 -8.12 10.68 11.44
CA PHE A 318 -6.84 9.99 11.25
C PHE A 318 -5.97 10.10 12.49
N THR A 319 -5.04 9.17 12.65
CA THR A 319 -4.10 9.16 13.78
C THR A 319 -2.68 9.21 13.26
N LEU A 320 -1.88 10.14 13.79
CA LEU A 320 -0.48 10.36 13.41
C LEU A 320 0.42 10.39 14.66
N PRO A 321 1.74 10.21 14.51
CA PRO A 321 2.69 10.47 15.58
C PRO A 321 2.50 11.87 16.16
N ALA A 322 2.66 12.01 17.48
CA ALA A 322 2.55 13.31 18.14
C ALA A 322 3.50 14.33 17.50
N GLY A 323 2.94 15.43 17.01
CA GLY A 323 3.68 16.45 16.27
C GLY A 323 2.80 17.66 15.96
N SER A 324 3.42 18.67 15.33
CA SER A 324 2.69 19.78 14.75
C SER A 324 2.34 19.44 13.31
N TYR A 325 1.08 19.65 12.94
CA TYR A 325 0.58 19.48 11.58
C TYR A 325 -0.25 20.69 11.21
N SER A 326 -0.23 21.01 9.92
CA SER A 326 -1.04 22.05 9.30
C SER A 326 -1.71 21.45 8.08
N ALA A 327 -2.86 21.99 7.70
CA ALA A 327 -3.67 21.46 6.63
C ALA A 327 -4.23 22.57 5.75
N VAL A 328 -4.63 22.20 4.54
CA VAL A 328 -5.43 23.03 3.65
C VAL A 328 -6.63 22.22 3.18
N ALA A 329 -7.81 22.83 3.21
CA ALA A 329 -9.01 22.32 2.57
C ALA A 329 -9.28 23.11 1.28
N MET A 330 -9.58 22.42 0.19
CA MET A 330 -9.68 22.99 -1.15
C MET A 330 -10.86 22.42 -1.92
N LEU A 331 -11.59 23.29 -2.61
CA LEU A 331 -12.65 22.91 -3.54
C LEU A 331 -12.77 24.01 -4.60
N SER A 332 -12.88 23.62 -5.87
CA SER A 332 -13.14 24.56 -6.95
C SER A 332 -14.35 25.47 -6.64
N ASP A 333 -14.30 26.71 -7.12
CA ASP A 333 -15.25 27.77 -6.80
C ASP A 333 -15.35 28.14 -5.31
N HIS A 334 -14.38 27.77 -4.47
CA HIS A 334 -14.29 28.19 -3.08
C HIS A 334 -12.91 28.76 -2.74
N ASN A 335 -12.82 29.59 -1.70
CA ASN A 335 -11.52 30.00 -1.16
C ASN A 335 -10.87 28.83 -0.40
N PRO A 336 -9.59 28.49 -0.65
CA PRO A 336 -8.89 27.48 0.14
C PRO A 336 -8.75 27.95 1.60
N MET A 337 -8.86 27.01 2.53
CA MET A 337 -8.83 27.29 3.97
C MET A 337 -7.66 26.56 4.63
N TYR A 338 -6.76 27.30 5.27
CA TYR A 338 -5.60 26.75 5.99
C TYR A 338 -5.91 26.64 7.49
N PHE A 339 -5.62 25.50 8.09
CA PHE A 339 -5.99 25.22 9.48
C PHE A 339 -5.04 24.23 10.17
N THR A 340 -5.22 24.07 11.48
CA THR A 340 -4.55 23.04 12.27
C THR A 340 -5.53 21.87 12.45
N PRO A 341 -5.21 20.64 12.02
CA PRO A 341 -6.08 19.49 12.26
C PRO A 341 -6.49 19.38 13.74
N GLY A 342 -7.78 19.11 13.99
CA GLY A 342 -8.33 19.03 15.35
C GLY A 342 -8.63 20.37 16.03
N SER A 343 -8.45 21.52 15.37
CA SER A 343 -8.80 22.83 15.93
C SER A 343 -10.30 23.18 15.85
N GLY A 344 -11.12 22.33 15.24
CA GLY A 344 -12.54 22.54 15.00
C GLY A 344 -12.96 22.23 13.56
N ASP A 345 -14.22 22.52 13.25
CA ASP A 345 -14.77 22.35 11.91
C ASP A 345 -14.30 23.46 10.96
N VAL A 346 -14.22 23.13 9.68
CA VAL A 346 -13.72 23.96 8.59
C VAL A 346 -14.85 24.22 7.60
N SER A 347 -15.07 25.47 7.22
CA SER A 347 -16.01 25.83 6.15
C SER A 347 -15.30 26.70 5.12
N LEU A 348 -15.42 26.34 3.85
CA LEU A 348 -14.87 27.09 2.73
C LEU A 348 -15.91 28.09 2.23
N ALA A 349 -15.53 29.35 2.09
CA ALA A 349 -16.41 30.36 1.54
C ALA A 349 -16.47 30.23 0.01
N LEU A 350 -17.69 30.16 -0.55
CA LEU A 350 -17.93 30.19 -1.99
C LEU A 350 -17.29 31.44 -2.62
N ASN A 351 -16.50 31.22 -3.66
CA ASN A 351 -15.87 32.24 -4.48
C ASN A 351 -15.67 31.74 -5.92
N SER A 352 -16.66 31.97 -6.77
CA SER A 352 -16.65 31.56 -8.19
C SER A 352 -15.56 32.26 -9.03
N SER A 353 -14.86 33.26 -8.50
CA SER A 353 -13.70 33.85 -9.17
C SER A 353 -12.44 32.99 -9.08
N GLN A 354 -12.40 32.02 -8.16
CA GLN A 354 -11.33 31.03 -8.06
C GLN A 354 -11.35 30.05 -9.24
N GLY A 355 -12.53 29.76 -9.79
CA GLY A 355 -12.68 28.85 -10.92
C GLY A 355 -12.38 27.39 -10.58
N LEU A 356 -12.07 26.61 -11.62
CA LEU A 356 -11.72 25.19 -11.51
C LEU A 356 -10.22 25.01 -11.23
N TYR A 357 -9.85 24.94 -9.95
CA TYR A 357 -8.46 24.76 -9.49
C TYR A 357 -8.24 23.45 -8.72
N THR A 358 -9.27 22.63 -8.55
CA THR A 358 -9.23 21.27 -7.99
C THR A 358 -9.90 20.31 -8.97
N PRO A 359 -9.66 18.99 -8.87
CA PRO A 359 -10.55 18.00 -9.45
C PRO A 359 -12.00 18.19 -8.97
N LEU A 360 -12.96 17.64 -9.72
CA LEU A 360 -14.38 17.71 -9.43
C LEU A 360 -14.93 16.33 -9.06
N TYR A 361 -15.03 16.05 -7.75
CA TYR A 361 -15.40 14.74 -7.21
C TYR A 361 -16.78 14.77 -6.56
N ALA A 362 -17.60 13.76 -6.87
CA ALA A 362 -18.85 13.49 -6.16
C ALA A 362 -19.17 11.99 -6.13
N MET A 363 -19.43 11.48 -4.92
CA MET A 363 -19.92 10.12 -4.66
C MET A 363 -21.31 10.11 -3.99
N SER A 364 -21.87 11.29 -3.74
CA SER A 364 -23.22 11.46 -3.19
C SER A 364 -23.93 12.63 -3.86
N VAL A 365 -25.27 12.63 -3.82
CA VAL A 365 -26.07 13.73 -4.39
C VAL A 365 -25.75 15.06 -3.70
N GLN A 366 -25.43 15.04 -2.41
CA GLN A 366 -24.99 16.23 -1.68
C GLN A 366 -23.64 16.75 -2.18
N GLN A 367 -22.68 15.87 -2.42
CA GLN A 367 -21.40 16.26 -3.00
C GLN A 367 -21.56 16.78 -4.43
N LEU A 368 -22.46 16.16 -5.21
CA LEU A 368 -22.79 16.60 -6.56
C LEU A 368 -23.35 18.04 -6.56
N GLN A 369 -24.22 18.36 -5.60
CA GLN A 369 -24.75 19.73 -5.42
C GLN A 369 -23.64 20.76 -5.18
N ASN A 370 -22.59 20.40 -4.43
CA ASN A 370 -21.50 21.31 -4.09
C ASN A 370 -20.62 21.68 -5.30
N ILE A 371 -20.69 20.91 -6.40
CA ILE A 371 -19.94 21.16 -7.64
C ILE A 371 -20.86 21.43 -8.83
N SER A 372 -22.13 21.76 -8.57
CA SER A 372 -23.14 22.02 -9.59
C SER A 372 -23.73 23.42 -9.46
N THR A 373 -24.15 23.98 -10.59
CA THR A 373 -24.89 25.25 -10.64
C THR A 373 -26.39 25.07 -10.36
N GLU A 374 -26.92 23.86 -10.57
CA GLU A 374 -28.32 23.50 -10.33
C GLU A 374 -28.41 22.47 -9.20
N SER A 375 -29.40 22.64 -8.32
CA SER A 375 -29.53 21.82 -7.10
C SER A 375 -30.70 20.82 -7.12
N SER A 376 -31.50 20.77 -8.20
CA SER A 376 -32.65 19.87 -8.34
C SER A 376 -32.96 19.48 -9.79
N GLY A 377 -33.22 18.19 -10.04
CA GLY A 377 -33.61 17.68 -11.36
C GLY A 377 -32.41 17.17 -12.15
N THR A 378 -31.81 18.05 -12.95
CA THR A 378 -30.59 17.78 -13.73
C THR A 378 -29.45 18.58 -13.13
N TYR A 379 -28.36 17.92 -12.75
CA TYR A 379 -27.19 18.60 -12.20
C TYR A 379 -26.25 19.03 -13.32
N THR A 380 -25.99 20.33 -13.41
CA THR A 380 -25.00 20.91 -14.34
C THR A 380 -23.72 21.22 -13.58
N ILE A 381 -22.68 20.40 -13.80
CA ILE A 381 -21.36 20.53 -13.18
C ILE A 381 -20.70 21.86 -13.56
N TYR A 382 -19.95 22.47 -12.64
CA TYR A 382 -19.15 23.66 -12.91
C TYR A 382 -18.25 23.47 -14.14
N ASN A 383 -18.40 24.38 -15.09
CA ASN A 383 -17.71 24.42 -16.37
C ASN A 383 -17.15 25.83 -16.66
N ASN A 384 -16.90 26.60 -15.61
CA ASN A 384 -16.40 27.96 -15.66
C ASN A 384 -14.88 27.99 -15.93
N TYR A 385 -14.27 29.18 -15.83
CA TYR A 385 -12.85 29.39 -16.10
C TYR A 385 -11.96 28.44 -15.27
N SER A 386 -10.97 27.84 -15.92
CA SER A 386 -9.94 26.98 -15.31
C SER A 386 -8.61 27.74 -15.29
N PRO A 387 -8.15 28.23 -14.13
CA PRO A 387 -6.80 28.79 -13.99
C PRO A 387 -5.69 27.73 -14.07
N GLY A 388 -6.05 26.45 -14.11
CA GLY A 388 -5.15 25.31 -13.94
C GLY A 388 -5.35 24.65 -12.58
N ILE A 389 -5.19 23.33 -12.56
CA ILE A 389 -5.32 22.53 -11.34
C ILE A 389 -4.13 22.80 -10.42
N ASN A 390 -4.41 22.91 -9.12
CA ASN A 390 -3.37 23.12 -8.12
C ASN A 390 -2.33 21.99 -8.17
N PRO A 391 -1.02 22.29 -8.06
CA PRO A 391 0.03 21.27 -8.13
C PRO A 391 -0.05 20.15 -7.08
N LEU A 392 -0.78 20.33 -5.97
CA LEU A 392 -1.05 19.25 -5.00
C LEU A 392 -1.79 18.06 -5.62
N PHE A 393 -2.52 18.26 -6.73
CA PHE A 393 -3.17 17.17 -7.46
C PHE A 393 -2.32 16.62 -8.61
N GLY A 394 -1.09 17.14 -8.77
CA GLY A 394 -0.12 16.68 -9.77
C GLY A 394 0.80 15.58 -9.26
N GLU A 395 0.33 14.79 -8.28
CA GLU A 395 1.06 13.66 -7.72
C GLU A 395 1.05 12.47 -8.70
N LEU A 396 2.23 11.87 -8.86
CA LEU A 396 2.48 10.68 -9.66
C LEU A 396 3.07 9.61 -8.76
N ASN A 397 2.72 8.35 -8.98
CA ASN A 397 3.45 7.24 -8.38
C ASN A 397 4.76 6.96 -9.14
N ASP A 398 5.52 5.97 -8.68
CA ASP A 398 6.84 5.60 -9.24
C ASP A 398 6.81 5.18 -10.73
N TYR A 399 5.63 4.80 -11.23
CA TYR A 399 5.40 4.41 -12.63
C TYR A 399 4.69 5.51 -13.43
N LEU A 400 4.65 6.73 -12.90
CA LEU A 400 4.05 7.91 -13.51
C LEU A 400 2.53 7.81 -13.69
N PHE A 401 1.87 6.95 -12.92
CA PHE A 401 0.41 6.94 -12.85
C PHE A 401 -0.06 8.09 -11.96
N PRO A 402 -1.02 8.91 -12.42
CA PRO A 402 -1.48 10.05 -11.64
C PRO A 402 -2.40 9.62 -10.51
N ALA A 403 -2.21 10.22 -9.35
CA ALA A 403 -3.01 10.00 -8.14
C ALA A 403 -4.48 10.43 -8.30
N PHE A 404 -4.73 11.51 -9.06
CA PHE A 404 -6.05 12.11 -9.20
C PHE A 404 -6.49 12.18 -10.66
N VAL A 405 -7.74 11.76 -10.92
CA VAL A 405 -8.43 12.09 -12.18
C VAL A 405 -9.06 13.49 -12.10
N GLY A 406 -9.32 14.13 -13.24
CA GLY A 406 -9.88 15.49 -13.26
C GLY A 406 -11.35 15.59 -12.84
N VAL A 407 -12.19 14.64 -13.26
CA VAL A 407 -13.62 14.58 -12.91
C VAL A 407 -13.95 13.15 -12.51
N MET A 408 -14.53 12.97 -11.33
CA MET A 408 -14.97 11.67 -10.82
C MET A 408 -16.38 11.76 -10.26
N ILE A 409 -17.30 11.07 -10.89
CA ILE A 409 -18.70 11.00 -10.50
C ILE A 409 -19.05 9.51 -10.39
N ALA A 410 -19.29 9.04 -9.17
CA ALA A 410 -19.47 7.60 -8.89
C ALA A 410 -20.68 7.36 -7.98
N ASP A 411 -21.30 6.18 -8.08
CA ASP A 411 -22.38 5.73 -7.19
C ASP A 411 -23.62 6.64 -7.12
N LEU A 412 -23.96 7.30 -8.24
CA LEU A 412 -25.12 8.17 -8.36
C LEU A 412 -26.16 7.65 -9.36
N ASN A 413 -27.43 7.77 -8.98
CA ASN A 413 -28.57 7.44 -9.84
C ASN A 413 -29.44 8.68 -10.08
N VAL A 414 -28.82 9.75 -10.57
CA VAL A 414 -29.49 11.01 -10.95
C VAL A 414 -29.01 11.48 -12.32
N PRO A 415 -29.82 12.25 -13.08
CA PRO A 415 -29.37 12.83 -14.34
C PRO A 415 -28.28 13.88 -14.12
N ILE A 416 -27.19 13.76 -14.89
CA ILE A 416 -26.02 14.65 -14.81
C ILE A 416 -25.73 15.17 -16.22
N THR A 417 -25.55 16.48 -16.32
CA THR A 417 -25.17 17.15 -17.56
C THR A 417 -23.81 17.79 -17.38
N ILE A 418 -22.87 17.39 -18.24
CA ILE A 418 -21.53 17.94 -18.32
C ILE A 418 -21.42 18.61 -19.69
N GLN A 419 -21.40 19.94 -19.72
CA GLN A 419 -21.36 20.73 -20.96
C GLN A 419 -20.18 21.69 -20.92
N ASN A 420 -19.52 21.92 -22.06
CA ASN A 420 -18.46 22.93 -22.21
C ASN A 420 -17.36 22.87 -21.14
N MET A 421 -17.00 21.68 -20.65
CA MET A 421 -15.96 21.55 -19.64
C MET A 421 -14.63 22.10 -20.17
N PRO A 422 -13.95 22.98 -19.42
CA PRO A 422 -12.62 23.41 -19.79
C PRO A 422 -11.63 22.25 -19.63
N TYR A 423 -10.44 22.42 -20.20
CA TYR A 423 -9.33 21.54 -19.88
C TYR A 423 -8.92 21.72 -18.41
N LEU A 424 -8.85 20.60 -17.68
CA LEU A 424 -8.31 20.53 -16.33
C LEU A 424 -6.81 20.22 -16.42
N THR A 425 -6.02 21.22 -16.82
CA THR A 425 -4.57 21.06 -16.98
C THR A 425 -3.90 20.98 -15.61
N VAL A 426 -3.12 19.92 -15.40
CA VAL A 426 -2.27 19.75 -14.22
C VAL A 426 -0.81 19.87 -14.63
N THR A 427 -0.02 20.57 -13.82
CA THR A 427 1.43 20.56 -13.91
C THR A 427 1.93 19.54 -12.91
N PHE A 428 2.43 18.40 -13.39
CA PHE A 428 3.05 17.41 -12.54
C PHE A 428 4.30 17.98 -11.89
N GLN A 429 4.44 17.78 -10.58
CA GLN A 429 5.70 18.04 -9.92
C GLN A 429 6.59 16.81 -10.18
N GLY A 430 7.76 17.02 -10.76
CA GLY A 430 8.73 15.94 -10.93
C GLY A 430 9.14 15.37 -9.57
N LEU A 431 9.30 14.04 -9.50
CA LEU A 431 9.82 13.32 -8.34
C LEU A 431 11.17 13.89 -7.88
#